data_AF-A0AAE5CGB1-F1
#
_entry.id   AF-A0AAE5CGB1-F1
#
_cell.length_a   1.000
_cell.length_b   1.000
_cell.length_c   1.000
_cell.angle_alpha   90.00
_cell.angle_beta   90.00
_cell.angle_gamma   90.00
#
_symmetry.space_group_name_H-M   'P 1'
#
loop_
_entity.id
_entity.type
_entity.pdbx_description
1 polymer ?
#
loop_
_entity_poly.entity_id
_entity_poly.type
_entity_poly.pdbx_seq_one_letter_code
_entity_poly.pdbx_strand_id
1 'polypeptide(L)'
;MPDKKPRILQNGHDMMWSLIPLVVACLLIAGVASQCSFSPGGPKPGPVPSFDADAAFKYDSRELGFPIRKPEIPEGWQPNSGSRSIVSGDGGGDSSNIGFITEVGRYIQLTQSDATVETLVPFVAGDTRIQSGTERIGSRQWDVFDDGDSEAIWVSDFGDARVLLTGPAPAEDFKQLAAAIDVAPLQP
;
A
#
# COMPACT_ATOMS: atom_id res chain seq x y z
N MET A 1 44.91 46.60 34.78
CA MET A 1 44.87 45.67 33.63
C MET A 1 43.57 44.87 33.78
N PRO A 2 42.57 45.05 32.90
CA PRO A 2 41.30 44.37 33.08
C PRO A 2 41.47 42.90 32.70
N ASP A 3 40.97 42.05 33.58
CA ASP A 3 41.05 40.58 33.50
C ASP A 3 40.32 40.09 32.24
N LYS A 4 41.01 39.30 31.41
CA LYS A 4 40.47 38.81 30.14
C LYS A 4 39.45 37.72 30.46
N LYS A 5 38.16 38.01 30.23
CA LYS A 5 37.04 37.09 30.50
C LYS A 5 37.33 35.71 29.88
N PRO A 6 37.15 34.59 30.62
CA PRO A 6 37.56 33.27 30.17
C PRO A 6 36.82 32.86 28.88
N ARG A 7 37.58 32.31 27.92
CA ARG A 7 37.20 31.99 26.53
C ARG A 7 35.93 31.13 26.39
N ILE A 8 35.55 30.42 27.45
CA ILE A 8 34.35 29.57 27.50
C ILE A 8 33.05 30.38 27.39
N LEU A 9 33.04 31.67 27.78
CA LEU A 9 31.87 32.56 27.72
C LEU A 9 31.82 33.48 26.50
N GLN A 10 32.85 33.49 25.65
CA GLN A 10 32.85 34.24 24.37
C GLN A 10 32.21 33.44 23.24
N ASN A 11 32.24 32.11 23.32
CA ASN A 11 31.78 31.22 22.25
C ASN A 11 30.26 31.29 22.00
N GLY A 12 29.42 31.44 23.03
CA GLY A 12 27.97 31.44 22.85
C GLY A 12 27.42 32.73 22.22
N HIS A 13 27.94 33.88 22.65
CA HIS A 13 27.49 35.19 22.17
C HIS A 13 27.99 35.47 20.75
N ASP A 14 29.25 35.15 20.44
CA ASP A 14 29.79 35.36 19.09
C ASP A 14 29.20 34.38 18.06
N MET A 15 28.90 33.14 18.49
CA MET A 15 28.14 32.18 17.69
C MET A 15 26.70 32.66 17.44
N MET A 16 26.03 33.27 18.44
CA MET A 16 24.70 33.88 18.27
C MET A 16 24.75 35.08 17.30
N TRP A 17 25.73 35.97 17.45
CA TRP A 17 25.88 37.17 16.62
C TRP A 17 26.29 36.86 15.17
N SER A 18 26.94 35.73 14.92
CA SER A 18 27.22 35.25 13.56
C SER A 18 26.04 34.47 12.95
N LEU A 19 25.21 33.82 13.76
CA LEU A 19 24.00 33.12 13.28
C LEU A 19 22.90 34.10 12.84
N ILE A 20 22.71 35.20 13.56
CA ILE A 20 21.62 36.16 13.30
C ILE A 20 21.67 36.71 11.86
N PRO A 21 22.81 37.24 11.35
CA PRO A 21 22.90 37.74 9.98
C PRO A 21 22.63 36.65 8.93
N LEU A 22 23.09 35.42 9.20
CA LEU A 22 22.87 34.28 8.31
C LEU A 22 21.38 33.91 8.24
N VAL A 23 20.70 33.84 9.38
CA VAL A 23 19.25 33.57 9.43
C VAL A 23 18.47 34.67 8.73
N VAL A 24 18.82 35.94 8.94
CA VAL A 24 18.17 37.08 8.26
C VAL A 24 18.38 37.00 6.75
N ALA A 25 19.60 36.70 6.28
CA ALA A 25 19.88 36.51 4.86
C ALA A 25 19.07 35.35 4.26
N CYS A 26 18.97 34.21 4.95
CA CYS A 26 18.13 33.08 4.54
C CYS A 26 16.65 33.45 4.45
N LEU A 27 16.12 34.20 5.45
CA LEU A 27 14.72 34.65 5.45
C LEU A 27 14.43 35.66 4.33
N LEU A 28 15.37 36.56 4.02
CA LEU A 28 15.24 37.50 2.90
C LEU A 28 15.21 36.77 1.56
N ILE A 29 16.11 35.81 1.36
CA ILE A 29 16.14 34.99 0.13
C ILE A 29 14.84 34.17 0.00
N ALA A 30 14.40 33.52 1.09
CA ALA A 30 13.19 32.71 1.09
C ALA A 30 11.91 33.55 0.88
N GLY A 31 11.88 34.77 1.43
CA GLY A 31 10.81 35.74 1.23
C GLY A 31 10.72 36.25 -0.21
N VAL A 32 11.86 36.64 -0.81
CA VAL A 32 11.92 37.08 -2.22
C VAL A 32 11.54 35.94 -3.18
N ALA A 33 11.99 34.73 -2.89
CA ALA A 33 11.67 33.55 -3.71
C ALA A 33 10.19 33.09 -3.56
N SER A 34 9.41 33.69 -2.66
CA SER A 34 8.03 33.25 -2.33
C SER A 34 7.94 31.77 -1.96
N GLN A 35 9.03 31.18 -1.47
CA GLN A 35 9.12 29.75 -1.15
C GLN A 35 8.81 29.43 0.32
N CYS A 36 8.51 30.44 1.13
CA CYS A 36 7.95 30.25 2.46
C CYS A 36 6.45 29.90 2.34
N SER A 37 6.14 28.64 2.02
CA SER A 37 4.77 28.13 2.17
C SER A 37 4.54 27.73 3.63
N PHE A 38 3.76 28.54 4.34
CA PHE A 38 3.27 28.19 5.68
C PHE A 38 2.00 27.36 5.52
N SER A 39 2.12 26.04 5.68
CA SER A 39 0.99 25.09 5.74
C SER A 39 0.76 24.66 7.19
N PRO A 40 0.10 25.48 8.03
CA PRO A 40 -0.28 25.08 9.37
C PRO A 40 -1.35 23.99 9.26
N GLY A 41 -0.94 22.74 9.40
CA GLY A 41 -1.83 21.59 9.24
C GLY A 41 -1.17 20.28 8.81
N GLY A 42 0.14 20.28 8.53
CA GLY A 42 0.83 19.08 8.05
C GLY A 42 0.37 18.66 6.64
N PRO A 43 0.89 17.54 6.12
CA PRO A 43 0.43 16.99 4.85
C PRO A 43 -1.05 16.62 4.96
N LYS A 44 -1.87 17.18 4.07
CA LYS A 44 -3.23 16.67 3.85
C LYS A 44 -3.15 15.53 2.83
N PRO A 45 -3.86 14.42 3.04
CA PRO A 45 -3.98 13.39 2.01
C PRO A 45 -4.45 14.04 0.70
N GLY A 46 -3.75 13.76 -0.39
CA GLY A 46 -4.19 14.15 -1.72
C GLY A 46 -5.48 13.41 -2.09
N PRO A 47 -6.18 13.84 -3.15
CA PRO A 47 -7.35 13.10 -3.63
C PRO A 47 -6.92 11.67 -4.01
N VAL A 48 -7.66 10.68 -3.52
CA VAL A 48 -7.45 9.27 -3.90
C VAL A 48 -7.71 9.16 -5.40
N PRO A 49 -6.76 8.62 -6.20
CA PRO A 49 -7.00 8.36 -7.61
C PRO A 49 -8.26 7.52 -7.80
N SER A 50 -9.05 7.82 -8.83
CA SER A 50 -10.21 7.00 -9.17
C SER A 50 -9.81 5.92 -10.17
N PHE A 51 -10.26 4.70 -9.95
CA PHE A 51 -10.08 3.58 -10.87
C PHE A 51 -11.41 2.89 -11.18
N ASP A 52 -11.64 2.53 -12.45
CA ASP A 52 -12.83 1.79 -12.87
C ASP A 52 -12.60 0.28 -12.73
N ALA A 53 -12.81 -0.22 -11.50
CA ALA A 53 -12.64 -1.64 -11.21
C ALA A 53 -13.62 -2.53 -11.98
N ASP A 54 -14.85 -2.07 -12.21
CA ASP A 54 -15.86 -2.83 -12.94
C ASP A 54 -15.45 -3.08 -14.40
N ALA A 55 -14.91 -2.05 -15.07
CA ALA A 55 -14.36 -2.18 -16.41
C ALA A 55 -13.14 -3.10 -16.41
N ALA A 56 -12.24 -2.97 -15.43
CA ALA A 56 -11.04 -3.80 -15.31
C ALA A 56 -11.39 -5.28 -15.15
N PHE A 57 -12.26 -5.65 -14.19
CA PHE A 57 -12.65 -7.05 -13.99
C PHE A 57 -13.27 -7.68 -15.25
N LYS A 58 -14.12 -6.94 -15.97
CA LYS A 58 -14.73 -7.41 -17.23
C LYS A 58 -13.74 -7.53 -18.38
N TYR A 59 -12.74 -6.66 -18.41
CA TYR A 59 -11.69 -6.72 -19.42
C TYR A 59 -10.77 -7.91 -19.14
N ASP A 60 -10.34 -8.07 -17.89
CA ASP A 60 -9.48 -9.16 -17.44
C ASP A 60 -10.14 -10.53 -17.58
N SER A 61 -11.46 -10.64 -17.36
CA SER A 61 -12.19 -11.89 -17.57
C SER A 61 -12.23 -12.38 -19.02
N ARG A 62 -11.90 -11.53 -19.99
CA ARG A 62 -11.87 -11.86 -21.43
C ARG A 62 -10.46 -12.08 -21.94
N GLU A 63 -9.51 -11.35 -21.38
CA GLU A 63 -8.12 -11.33 -21.85
C GLU A 63 -7.24 -12.36 -21.15
N LEU A 64 -7.52 -12.66 -19.88
CA LEU A 64 -6.72 -13.59 -19.10
C LEU A 64 -7.18 -15.03 -19.31
N GLY A 65 -6.23 -15.97 -19.31
CA GLY A 65 -6.47 -17.39 -19.54
C GLY A 65 -7.14 -18.14 -18.38
N PHE A 66 -7.51 -17.43 -17.31
CA PHE A 66 -8.12 -18.00 -16.11
C PHE A 66 -9.35 -17.21 -15.66
N PRO A 67 -10.28 -17.83 -14.90
CA PRO A 67 -11.52 -17.17 -14.51
C PRO A 67 -11.30 -16.00 -13.54
N ILE A 68 -11.90 -14.85 -13.85
CA ILE A 68 -11.88 -13.65 -12.99
C ILE A 68 -13.21 -13.52 -12.26
N ARG A 69 -13.14 -13.34 -10.93
CA ARG A 69 -14.27 -13.05 -10.06
C ARG A 69 -14.36 -11.55 -9.82
N LYS A 70 -15.58 -11.05 -9.72
CA LYS A 70 -15.86 -9.65 -9.42
C LYS A 70 -16.59 -9.57 -8.08
N PRO A 71 -15.91 -9.13 -7.00
CA PRO A 71 -16.57 -8.97 -5.71
C PRO A 71 -17.53 -7.77 -5.77
N GLU A 72 -18.54 -7.80 -4.90
CA GLU A 72 -19.22 -6.56 -4.52
C GLU A 72 -18.23 -5.72 -3.70
N ILE A 73 -18.01 -4.47 -4.10
CA ILE A 73 -17.09 -3.58 -3.39
C ILE A 73 -17.76 -3.14 -2.08
N PRO A 74 -17.13 -3.33 -0.91
CA PRO A 74 -17.71 -2.91 0.36
C PRO A 74 -18.07 -1.43 0.38
N GLU A 75 -19.11 -1.07 1.13
CA GLU A 75 -19.56 0.31 1.25
C GLU A 75 -18.43 1.21 1.78
N GLY A 76 -18.31 2.42 1.22
CA GLY A 76 -17.28 3.40 1.61
C GLY A 76 -15.89 3.13 1.03
N TRP A 77 -15.68 2.00 0.34
CA TRP A 77 -14.39 1.71 -0.30
C TRP A 77 -14.29 2.34 -1.69
N GLN A 78 -13.09 2.81 -2.03
CA GLN A 78 -12.80 3.42 -3.32
C GLN A 78 -11.72 2.62 -4.06
N PRO A 79 -12.02 2.05 -5.25
CA PRO A 79 -10.98 1.53 -6.11
C PRO A 79 -10.02 2.63 -6.55
N ASN A 80 -8.72 2.41 -6.37
CA ASN A 80 -7.71 3.44 -6.60
C ASN A 80 -6.64 3.07 -7.62
N SER A 81 -6.48 1.79 -7.93
CA SER A 81 -5.47 1.31 -8.86
C SER A 81 -5.87 -0.01 -9.50
N GLY A 82 -5.23 -0.32 -10.62
CA GLY A 82 -5.23 -1.67 -11.18
C GLY A 82 -4.04 -1.89 -12.10
N SER A 83 -3.60 -3.14 -12.17
CA SER A 83 -2.46 -3.56 -12.99
C SER A 83 -2.57 -5.04 -13.32
N ARG A 84 -1.73 -5.48 -14.26
CA ARG A 84 -1.46 -6.90 -14.51
C ARG A 84 0.03 -7.16 -14.38
N SER A 85 0.38 -8.36 -13.93
CA SER A 85 1.76 -8.78 -13.80
C SER A 85 1.92 -10.23 -14.24
N ILE A 86 3.09 -10.56 -14.78
CA ILE A 86 3.48 -11.95 -15.07
C ILE A 86 4.27 -12.45 -13.87
N VAL A 87 3.71 -13.42 -13.15
CA VAL A 87 4.36 -14.13 -12.07
C VAL A 87 5.37 -15.10 -12.69
N SER A 88 6.65 -14.79 -12.54
CA SER A 88 7.74 -15.59 -13.12
C SER A 88 8.11 -16.79 -12.25
N GLY A 89 8.52 -17.90 -12.87
CA GLY A 89 9.03 -19.10 -12.19
C GLY A 89 8.23 -20.35 -12.53
N ASP A 90 8.66 -21.50 -11.99
CA ASP A 90 7.89 -22.74 -12.09
C ASP A 90 6.57 -22.58 -11.33
N GLY A 91 5.45 -22.94 -11.96
CA GLY A 91 4.12 -22.66 -11.41
C GLY A 91 3.72 -21.18 -11.45
N GLY A 92 4.43 -20.35 -12.23
CA GLY A 92 4.07 -18.97 -12.53
C GLY A 92 2.86 -18.87 -13.46
N GLY A 93 2.45 -17.63 -13.75
CA GLY A 93 1.21 -17.34 -14.48
C GLY A 93 0.93 -15.86 -14.59
N ASP A 94 -0.25 -15.51 -15.09
CA ASP A 94 -0.70 -14.12 -15.18
C ASP A 94 -1.41 -13.72 -13.88
N SER A 95 -1.38 -12.43 -13.54
CA SER A 95 -2.14 -11.88 -12.41
C SER A 95 -2.88 -10.60 -12.77
N SER A 96 -4.09 -10.47 -12.24
CA SER A 96 -4.91 -9.26 -12.22
C SER A 96 -4.88 -8.68 -10.81
N ASN A 97 -4.44 -7.42 -10.68
CA ASN A 97 -4.35 -6.72 -9.40
C ASN A 97 -5.28 -5.51 -9.40
N ILE A 98 -6.15 -5.40 -8.40
CA ILE A 98 -6.98 -4.22 -8.17
C ILE A 98 -6.80 -3.74 -6.74
N GLY A 99 -6.47 -2.46 -6.60
CA GLY A 99 -6.30 -1.80 -5.31
C GLY A 99 -7.55 -1.03 -4.89
N PHE A 100 -7.78 -1.03 -3.58
CA PHE A 100 -8.85 -0.29 -2.93
C PHE A 100 -8.30 0.53 -1.76
N ILE A 101 -8.90 1.69 -1.53
CA ILE A 101 -8.81 2.41 -0.27
C ILE A 101 -10.08 2.11 0.53
N THR A 102 -9.92 1.53 1.71
CA THR A 102 -11.02 1.14 2.59
C THR A 102 -11.67 2.36 3.25
N GLU A 103 -12.81 2.17 3.91
CA GLU A 103 -13.53 3.26 4.61
C GLU A 103 -12.62 4.00 5.61
N VAL A 104 -11.73 3.26 6.30
CA VAL A 104 -10.75 3.82 7.25
C VAL A 104 -9.51 4.42 6.58
N GLY A 105 -9.50 4.51 5.24
CA GLY A 105 -8.43 5.13 4.47
C GLY A 105 -7.18 4.27 4.32
N ARG A 106 -7.28 2.95 4.47
CA ARG A 106 -6.14 2.02 4.32
C ARG A 106 -6.17 1.32 2.97
N TYR A 107 -4.99 1.01 2.44
CA TYR A 107 -4.86 0.30 1.18
C TYR A 107 -5.05 -1.20 1.37
N ILE A 108 -5.75 -1.84 0.45
CA ILE A 108 -5.78 -3.29 0.29
C ILE A 108 -5.83 -3.64 -1.19
N GLN A 109 -5.07 -4.65 -1.58
CA GLN A 109 -5.01 -5.18 -2.93
C GLN A 109 -5.71 -6.53 -3.01
N LEU A 110 -6.52 -6.70 -4.06
CA LEU A 110 -7.00 -7.99 -4.53
C LEU A 110 -6.16 -8.43 -5.72
N THR A 111 -5.52 -9.59 -5.61
CA THR A 111 -4.81 -10.26 -6.69
C THR A 111 -5.53 -11.56 -7.04
N GLN A 112 -5.80 -11.78 -8.33
CA GLN A 112 -6.28 -13.05 -8.88
C GLN A 112 -5.26 -13.58 -9.88
N SER A 113 -4.89 -14.85 -9.81
CA SER A 113 -3.84 -15.43 -10.65
C SER A 113 -4.03 -16.94 -10.88
N ASP A 114 -3.55 -17.47 -11.99
CA ASP A 114 -3.42 -18.91 -12.24
C ASP A 114 -2.10 -19.52 -11.69
N ALA A 115 -1.20 -18.68 -11.19
CA ALA A 115 0.02 -19.14 -10.52
C ALA A 115 -0.29 -19.96 -9.26
N THR A 116 0.62 -20.87 -8.90
CA THR A 116 0.52 -21.65 -7.66
C THR A 116 0.79 -20.77 -6.44
N VAL A 117 0.31 -21.18 -5.26
CA VAL A 117 0.50 -20.42 -4.02
C VAL A 117 1.99 -20.25 -3.70
N GLU A 118 2.77 -21.30 -3.92
CA GLU A 118 4.21 -21.36 -3.65
C GLU A 118 5.02 -20.37 -4.49
N THR A 119 4.49 -19.97 -5.65
CA THR A 119 5.14 -19.01 -6.55
C THR A 119 4.52 -17.61 -6.43
N LEU A 120 3.21 -17.53 -6.23
CA LEU A 120 2.49 -16.26 -6.12
C LEU A 120 2.84 -15.49 -4.84
N VAL A 121 2.85 -16.15 -3.68
CA VAL A 121 3.13 -15.50 -2.39
C VAL A 121 4.50 -14.81 -2.38
N PRO A 122 5.61 -15.49 -2.72
CA PRO A 122 6.92 -14.83 -2.71
C PRO A 122 7.05 -13.77 -3.81
N PHE A 123 6.36 -13.93 -4.94
CA PHE A 123 6.33 -12.90 -5.99
C PHE A 123 5.70 -11.60 -5.49
N VAL A 124 4.54 -11.68 -4.82
CA VAL A 124 3.85 -10.50 -4.27
C VAL A 124 4.60 -9.92 -3.07
N ALA A 125 5.16 -10.78 -2.22
CA ALA A 125 5.92 -10.37 -1.05
C ALA A 125 7.27 -9.71 -1.39
N GLY A 126 7.88 -10.10 -2.51
CA GLY A 126 9.25 -9.75 -2.86
C GLY A 126 10.31 -10.62 -2.16
N ASP A 127 9.89 -11.55 -1.30
CA ASP A 127 10.73 -12.47 -0.53
C ASP A 127 9.97 -13.74 -0.14
N THR A 128 10.68 -14.72 0.42
CA THR A 128 10.03 -15.95 0.92
C THR A 128 9.24 -15.66 2.18
N ARG A 129 7.96 -16.04 2.21
CA ARG A 129 7.12 -15.99 3.40
C ARG A 129 6.87 -17.37 3.97
N ILE A 130 6.75 -17.44 5.29
CA ILE A 130 6.34 -18.64 6.02
C ILE A 130 4.89 -18.46 6.46
N GLN A 131 4.05 -19.45 6.19
CA GLN A 131 2.67 -19.43 6.65
C GLN A 131 2.64 -19.41 8.18
N SER A 132 2.00 -18.39 8.75
CA SER A 132 1.87 -18.19 10.19
C SER A 132 0.52 -18.66 10.73
N GLY A 133 -0.49 -18.82 9.86
CA GLY A 133 -1.80 -19.30 10.30
C GLY A 133 -2.79 -19.58 9.18
N THR A 134 -4.04 -19.74 9.58
CA THR A 134 -5.19 -19.86 8.67
C THR A 134 -6.39 -19.11 9.23
N GLU A 135 -7.22 -18.58 8.35
CA GLU A 135 -8.50 -17.94 8.66
C GLU A 135 -9.62 -18.62 7.86
N ARG A 136 -10.80 -18.78 8.46
CA ARG A 136 -11.96 -19.40 7.82
C ARG A 136 -13.03 -18.34 7.57
N ILE A 137 -13.33 -18.06 6.30
CA ILE A 137 -14.25 -17.00 5.90
C ILE A 137 -15.23 -17.58 4.88
N GLY A 138 -16.51 -17.61 5.24
CA GLY A 138 -17.52 -18.30 4.45
C GLY A 138 -17.16 -19.78 4.24
N SER A 139 -17.11 -20.20 2.98
CA SER A 139 -16.75 -21.57 2.60
C SER A 139 -15.25 -21.80 2.42
N ARG A 140 -14.44 -20.73 2.48
CA ARG A 140 -13.03 -20.72 2.07
C ARG A 140 -12.09 -20.67 3.26
N GLN A 141 -11.02 -21.47 3.17
CA GLN A 141 -9.86 -21.33 4.05
C GLN A 141 -8.85 -20.40 3.38
N TRP A 142 -8.37 -19.45 4.15
CA TRP A 142 -7.32 -18.52 3.77
C TRP A 142 -6.06 -18.86 4.54
N ASP A 143 -4.98 -19.10 3.83
CA ASP A 143 -3.64 -19.26 4.41
C ASP A 143 -3.07 -17.87 4.68
N VAL A 144 -2.60 -17.65 5.91
CA VAL A 144 -2.15 -16.35 6.41
C VAL A 144 -0.63 -16.35 6.56
N PHE A 145 0.00 -15.33 5.99
CA PHE A 145 1.43 -15.06 6.03
C PHE A 145 1.63 -13.67 6.65
N ASP A 146 1.79 -13.64 7.95
CA ASP A 146 1.97 -12.44 8.76
C ASP A 146 3.09 -12.68 9.77
N ASP A 147 4.17 -11.92 9.66
CA ASP A 147 5.35 -11.95 10.55
C ASP A 147 5.35 -10.78 11.56
N GLY A 148 4.35 -9.90 11.50
CA GLY A 148 4.21 -8.70 12.34
C GLY A 148 5.06 -7.50 11.91
N ASP A 149 6.02 -7.68 11.00
CA ASP A 149 6.93 -6.63 10.53
C ASP A 149 6.59 -6.18 9.09
N SER A 150 6.05 -7.09 8.29
CA SER A 150 5.68 -6.92 6.87
C SER A 150 4.18 -6.82 6.68
N GLU A 151 3.73 -6.43 5.48
CA GLU A 151 2.32 -6.54 5.12
C GLU A 151 1.87 -8.01 5.17
N ALA A 152 0.74 -8.25 5.82
CA ALA A 152 0.10 -9.54 5.88
C ALA A 152 -0.40 -9.95 4.48
N ILE A 153 -0.19 -11.21 4.12
CA ILE A 153 -0.69 -11.81 2.89
C ILE A 153 -1.68 -12.90 3.24
N TRP A 154 -2.88 -12.84 2.68
CA TRP A 154 -3.88 -13.89 2.80
C TRP A 154 -4.13 -14.47 1.42
N VAL A 155 -4.01 -15.79 1.28
CA VAL A 155 -4.22 -16.46 -0.02
C VAL A 155 -5.18 -17.64 0.14
N SER A 156 -6.07 -17.82 -0.83
CA SER A 156 -6.99 -18.94 -0.89
C SER A 156 -6.98 -19.53 -2.30
N ASP A 157 -7.03 -20.86 -2.37
CA ASP A 157 -7.18 -21.59 -3.63
C ASP A 157 -8.67 -21.70 -4.01
N PHE A 158 -9.03 -21.17 -5.17
CA PHE A 158 -10.38 -21.26 -5.73
C PHE A 158 -10.52 -22.42 -6.73
N GLY A 159 -9.45 -23.20 -6.94
CA GLY A 159 -9.34 -24.34 -7.83
C GLY A 159 -8.77 -23.93 -9.19
N ASP A 160 -9.47 -23.04 -9.87
CA ASP A 160 -9.10 -22.51 -11.19
C ASP A 160 -8.22 -21.25 -11.13
N ALA A 161 -8.22 -20.58 -9.99
CA ALA A 161 -7.41 -19.40 -9.71
C ALA A 161 -7.04 -19.34 -8.22
N ARG A 162 -5.97 -18.62 -7.88
CA ARG A 162 -5.62 -18.21 -6.53
C ARG A 162 -6.09 -16.78 -6.33
N VAL A 163 -6.66 -16.54 -5.17
CA VAL A 163 -7.02 -15.20 -4.73
C VAL A 163 -6.10 -14.82 -3.59
N LEU A 164 -5.44 -13.68 -3.69
CA LEU A 164 -4.51 -13.15 -2.70
C LEU A 164 -4.93 -11.73 -2.30
N LEU A 165 -4.93 -11.47 -1.00
CA LEU A 165 -5.14 -10.15 -0.40
C LEU A 165 -3.86 -9.71 0.32
N THR A 166 -3.48 -8.44 0.16
CA THR A 166 -2.34 -7.83 0.88
C THR A 166 -2.53 -6.33 1.04
N GLY A 167 -1.86 -5.74 2.02
CA GLY A 167 -1.83 -4.29 2.24
C GLY A 167 -1.85 -3.92 3.72
N PRO A 168 -1.74 -2.62 4.04
CA PRO A 168 -1.74 -2.11 5.42
C PRO A 168 -3.14 -1.98 6.03
N ALA A 169 -4.19 -2.47 5.37
CA ALA A 169 -5.53 -2.52 5.92
C ALA A 169 -5.61 -3.49 7.13
N PRO A 170 -6.49 -3.21 8.10
CA PRO A 170 -6.65 -4.09 9.25
C PRO A 170 -7.36 -5.40 8.87
N ALA A 171 -7.24 -6.42 9.73
CA ALA A 171 -7.75 -7.76 9.44
C ALA A 171 -9.28 -7.80 9.19
N GLU A 172 -10.07 -6.89 9.77
CA GLU A 172 -11.49 -6.77 9.46
C GLU A 172 -11.77 -6.44 7.99
N ASP A 173 -10.94 -5.63 7.35
CA ASP A 173 -11.09 -5.26 5.94
C ASP A 173 -10.70 -6.45 5.04
N PHE A 174 -9.67 -7.20 5.41
CA PHE A 174 -9.35 -8.48 4.76
C PHE A 174 -10.54 -9.44 4.82
N LYS A 175 -11.19 -9.57 5.98
CA LYS A 175 -12.37 -10.44 6.15
C LYS A 175 -13.54 -10.01 5.28
N GLN A 176 -13.79 -8.70 5.14
CA GLN A 176 -14.85 -8.17 4.28
C GLN A 176 -14.59 -8.49 2.80
N LEU A 177 -13.40 -8.20 2.30
CA LEU A 177 -13.06 -8.46 0.90
C LEU A 177 -12.98 -9.97 0.59
N ALA A 178 -12.45 -10.77 1.52
CA ALA A 178 -12.42 -12.22 1.43
C ALA A 178 -13.82 -12.84 1.37
N ALA A 179 -14.79 -12.29 2.11
CA ALA A 179 -16.18 -12.72 2.03
C ALA A 179 -16.82 -12.29 0.70
N ALA A 180 -16.56 -11.06 0.25
CA ALA A 180 -17.14 -10.50 -0.97
C ALA A 180 -16.66 -11.20 -2.26
N ILE A 181 -15.44 -11.73 -2.26
CA ILE A 181 -14.87 -12.43 -3.43
C ILE A 181 -15.31 -13.89 -3.56
N ASP A 182 -15.98 -14.48 -2.56
CA ASP A 182 -16.54 -15.85 -2.61
C ASP A 182 -17.83 -15.91 -3.45
N VAL A 183 -17.70 -15.49 -4.71
CA VAL A 183 -18.75 -15.44 -5.74
C VAL A 183 -18.31 -16.21 -6.97
N ALA A 184 -19.26 -16.61 -7.83
CA ALA A 184 -18.94 -17.26 -9.10
C ALA A 184 -18.08 -16.35 -10.02
N PRO A 185 -17.24 -16.92 -10.90
CA PRO A 185 -16.50 -16.11 -11.87
C PRO A 185 -17.45 -15.39 -12.82
N LEU A 186 -16.98 -14.31 -13.41
CA LEU A 186 -17.65 -13.68 -14.54
C LEU A 186 -17.77 -14.69 -15.68
N GLN A 187 -18.93 -14.70 -16.34
CA GLN A 187 -19.08 -15.44 -17.59
C GLN A 187 -18.29 -14.73 -18.69
N PRO A 188 -17.55 -15.48 -19.53
CA PRO A 188 -16.78 -14.90 -20.63
C PRO A 188 -17.65 -14.16 -21.65
#